data_AF-A0A3N0XCH9-F1
#
_entry.id   AF-A0A3N0XCH9-F1
#
_cell.length_a   1.000
_cell.length_b   1.000
_cell.length_c   1.000
_cell.angle_alpha   90.00
_cell.angle_beta   90.00
_cell.angle_gamma   90.00
#
_symmetry.space_group_name_H-M   'P 1'
#
loop_
_entity.id
_entity.type
_entity.pdbx_description
1 polymer ?
#
loop_
_entity_poly.entity_id
_entity_poly.type
_entity_poly.pdbx_seq_one_letter_code
_entity_poly.pdbx_strand_id
1 'polypeptide(L)'
;MKNHTILIFFFFLSIIVCGQNSINKNYQIEYRLEYLSDSTDVNNSKKEDFTLFIDNNKSYFTSNIFLKRDSIINSLKINNNLELNFSKMPNTRFKYVIVKENNTINYYESLLKYKFNYNEESAFNWQLLNEKTKIDNFICQKAVANYGGRTWIAWYTTEIPIYDGPYKFNNLPGLIVKISDTNNNYSFNLISIRKDVIIDNTVFKENYFNQHKKITKEEYFKAVNNINENIINEMSASGFTVAPESVEKVKSNIRRRNNPIELK
;
A
#
# COMPACT_ATOMS: atom_id res chain seq x y z
N MET A 1 14.36 6.83 -78.89
CA MET A 1 14.57 7.55 -77.62
C MET A 1 13.30 7.43 -76.80
N LYS A 2 13.26 6.49 -75.86
CA LYS A 2 12.12 6.29 -74.94
C LYS A 2 12.50 6.93 -73.60
N ASN A 3 11.87 8.04 -73.24
CA ASN A 3 12.03 8.63 -71.92
C ASN A 3 10.97 8.00 -71.00
N HIS A 4 11.44 7.24 -70.02
CA HIS A 4 10.61 6.70 -68.95
C HIS A 4 10.42 7.76 -67.85
N THR A 5 9.19 8.22 -67.69
CA THR A 5 8.77 9.02 -66.54
C THR A 5 8.55 8.07 -65.36
N ILE A 6 9.43 8.09 -64.36
CA ILE A 6 9.27 7.33 -63.11
C ILE A 6 8.37 8.15 -62.19
N LEU A 7 7.15 7.66 -61.95
CA LEU A 7 6.21 8.23 -60.99
C LEU A 7 6.50 7.59 -59.62
N ILE A 8 7.11 8.35 -58.70
CA ILE A 8 7.31 7.93 -57.31
C ILE A 8 5.98 8.13 -56.56
N PHE A 9 5.29 7.03 -56.27
CA PHE A 9 4.07 7.03 -55.46
C PHE A 9 4.46 6.95 -53.97
N PHE A 10 4.51 8.10 -53.31
CA PHE A 10 4.74 8.18 -51.87
C PHE A 10 3.42 7.85 -51.14
N PHE A 11 3.23 6.59 -50.77
CA PHE A 11 2.08 6.16 -49.97
C PHE A 11 2.31 6.58 -48.51
N PHE A 12 1.88 7.79 -48.15
CA PHE A 12 1.70 8.17 -46.76
C PHE A 12 0.54 7.34 -46.20
N LEU A 13 0.87 6.19 -45.62
CA LEU A 13 -0.06 5.43 -44.80
C LEU A 13 -0.24 6.22 -43.50
N SER A 14 -1.24 7.10 -43.47
CA SER A 14 -1.75 7.69 -42.25
C SER A 14 -2.26 6.57 -41.36
N ILE A 15 -1.45 6.16 -40.39
CA ILE A 15 -1.88 5.33 -39.29
C ILE A 15 -2.87 6.20 -38.50
N ILE A 16 -4.15 6.05 -38.81
CA ILE A 16 -5.24 6.52 -37.97
C ILE A 16 -5.13 5.68 -36.70
N VAL A 17 -4.36 6.20 -35.74
CA VAL A 17 -4.42 5.75 -34.35
C VAL A 17 -5.81 6.14 -33.89
N CYS A 18 -6.77 5.23 -34.06
CA CYS A 18 -8.04 5.32 -33.36
C CYS A 18 -7.70 5.38 -31.88
N GLY A 19 -7.90 6.56 -31.28
CA GLY A 19 -7.79 6.75 -29.84
C GLY A 19 -8.56 5.64 -29.16
N GLN A 20 -7.87 4.84 -28.36
CA GLN A 20 -8.54 3.92 -27.47
C GLN A 20 -9.41 4.77 -26.56
N ASN A 21 -10.72 4.64 -26.67
CA ASN A 21 -11.63 5.10 -25.63
C ASN A 21 -11.09 4.52 -24.32
N SER A 22 -10.52 5.39 -23.48
CA SER A 22 -10.09 5.03 -22.13
C SER A 22 -11.34 4.68 -21.35
N ILE A 23 -11.75 3.42 -21.41
CA ILE A 23 -12.59 2.85 -20.37
C ILE A 23 -11.77 3.04 -19.09
N ASN A 24 -12.24 3.88 -18.15
CA ASN A 24 -11.65 3.97 -16.82
C ASN A 24 -11.67 2.56 -16.24
N LYS A 25 -10.51 1.89 -16.21
CA LYS A 25 -10.40 0.54 -15.66
C LYS A 25 -10.07 0.68 -14.20
N ASN A 26 -11.11 0.70 -13.37
CA ASN A 26 -10.94 0.70 -11.93
C ASN A 26 -10.75 -0.74 -11.46
N TYR A 27 -9.73 -0.95 -10.63
CA TYR A 27 -9.46 -2.27 -10.06
C TYR A 27 -9.49 -2.21 -8.54
N GLN A 28 -10.00 -3.28 -7.94
CA GLN A 28 -9.75 -3.60 -6.55
C GLN A 28 -8.96 -4.89 -6.48
N ILE A 29 -7.77 -4.83 -5.90
CA ILE A 29 -6.84 -5.94 -5.79
C ILE A 29 -6.59 -6.20 -4.31
N GLU A 30 -6.84 -7.42 -3.87
CA GLU A 30 -6.71 -7.82 -2.47
C GLU A 30 -5.42 -8.60 -2.27
N TYR A 31 -4.68 -8.29 -1.21
CA TYR A 31 -3.45 -8.97 -0.83
C TYR A 31 -3.53 -9.45 0.63
N ARG A 32 -2.99 -10.63 0.91
CA ARG A 32 -2.74 -11.11 2.27
C ARG A 32 -1.32 -10.76 2.67
N LEU A 33 -1.15 -9.92 3.69
CA LEU A 33 0.11 -9.75 4.39
C LEU A 33 0.26 -10.86 5.42
N GLU A 34 1.39 -11.57 5.40
CA GLU A 34 1.88 -12.38 6.50
C GLU A 34 3.16 -11.74 7.04
N TYR A 35 3.25 -11.52 8.36
CA TYR A 35 4.38 -10.80 8.94
C TYR A 35 4.74 -11.21 10.37
N LEU A 36 6.03 -11.12 10.68
CA LEU A 36 6.58 -11.27 12.02
C LEU A 36 6.68 -9.89 12.68
N SER A 37 5.86 -9.62 13.69
CA SER A 37 5.92 -8.36 14.45
C SER A 37 7.17 -8.28 15.33
N ASP A 38 7.55 -9.42 15.89
CA ASP A 38 8.69 -9.60 16.78
C ASP A 38 9.69 -10.53 16.08
N SER A 39 10.88 -10.03 15.77
CA SER A 39 11.91 -10.79 15.04
C SER A 39 12.44 -11.99 15.84
N THR A 40 12.21 -12.02 17.16
CA THR A 40 12.66 -13.12 18.04
C THR A 40 11.62 -14.21 18.22
N ASP A 41 10.36 -13.95 17.85
CA ASP A 41 9.22 -14.86 18.00
C ASP A 41 8.77 -15.39 16.63
N VAL A 42 9.63 -16.20 16.02
CA VAL A 42 9.47 -16.70 14.64
C VAL A 42 8.22 -17.56 14.42
N ASN A 43 7.62 -18.09 15.49
CA ASN A 43 6.41 -18.92 15.41
C ASN A 43 5.11 -18.09 15.49
N ASN A 44 5.21 -16.79 15.73
CA ASN A 44 4.06 -15.90 15.93
C ASN A 44 3.85 -14.97 14.73
N SER A 45 3.69 -15.60 13.55
CA SER A 45 3.31 -14.90 12.33
C SER A 45 1.88 -14.39 12.42
N LYS A 46 1.68 -13.13 12.05
CA LYS A 46 0.38 -12.46 11.98
C LYS A 46 -0.05 -12.32 10.54
N LYS A 47 -1.35 -12.30 10.32
CA LYS A 47 -1.94 -12.12 8.99
C LYS A 47 -2.92 -10.96 8.97
N GLU A 48 -2.92 -10.20 7.90
CA GLU A 48 -3.88 -9.12 7.67
C GLU A 48 -4.07 -8.89 6.18
N ASP A 49 -5.31 -8.67 5.76
CA ASP A 49 -5.64 -8.43 4.35
C ASP A 49 -5.64 -6.92 4.05
N PHE A 50 -5.16 -6.57 2.87
CA PHE A 50 -5.01 -5.20 2.36
C PHE A 50 -5.64 -5.06 0.98
N THR A 51 -6.19 -3.88 0.72
CA THR A 51 -6.72 -3.50 -0.58
C THR A 51 -5.76 -2.54 -1.28
N LEU A 52 -5.47 -2.83 -2.55
CA LEU A 52 -4.96 -1.90 -3.55
C LEU A 52 -6.13 -1.51 -4.48
N PHE A 53 -6.59 -0.27 -4.39
CA PHE A 53 -7.50 0.31 -5.38
C PHE A 53 -6.71 1.03 -6.46
N ILE A 54 -7.13 0.88 -7.70
CA ILE A 54 -6.54 1.58 -8.84
C ILE A 54 -7.66 2.34 -9.54
N ASP A 55 -7.44 3.64 -9.72
CA ASP A 55 -8.32 4.56 -10.43
C ASP A 55 -7.45 5.35 -11.41
N ASN A 56 -7.52 4.95 -12.69
CA ASN A 56 -6.66 5.46 -13.76
C ASN A 56 -5.16 5.32 -13.42
N ASN A 57 -4.42 6.44 -13.36
CA ASN A 57 -2.98 6.47 -13.10
C ASN A 57 -2.63 6.60 -11.61
N LYS A 58 -3.62 6.45 -10.74
CA LYS A 58 -3.50 6.63 -9.30
C LYS A 58 -3.93 5.36 -8.59
N SER A 59 -3.23 5.01 -7.52
CA SER A 59 -3.62 3.88 -6.69
C SER A 59 -3.53 4.17 -5.20
N TYR A 60 -4.32 3.43 -4.44
CA TYR A 60 -4.48 3.58 -3.00
C TYR A 60 -4.31 2.21 -2.34
N PHE A 61 -3.34 2.09 -1.44
CA PHE A 61 -3.07 0.86 -0.70
C PHE A 61 -3.30 1.06 0.80
N THR A 62 -4.14 0.22 1.41
CA THR A 62 -4.45 0.29 2.84
C THR A 62 -5.02 -1.01 3.40
N SER A 63 -5.09 -1.12 4.72
CA SER A 63 -5.61 -2.29 5.44
C SER A 63 -7.14 -2.41 5.33
N ASN A 64 -7.64 -3.63 5.15
CA ASN A 64 -9.08 -3.90 5.14
C ASN A 64 -9.72 -3.65 6.51
N ILE A 65 -8.98 -3.91 7.58
CA ILE A 65 -9.42 -3.61 8.95
C ILE A 65 -9.55 -2.09 9.13
N PHE A 66 -8.63 -1.31 8.57
CA PHE A 66 -8.70 0.15 8.63
C PHE A 66 -9.90 0.69 7.84
N LEU A 67 -10.15 0.18 6.63
CA LEU A 67 -11.33 0.52 5.82
C LEU A 67 -12.64 0.21 6.55
N LYS A 68 -12.76 -1.00 7.12
CA LYS A 68 -13.95 -1.41 7.87
C LYS A 68 -14.17 -0.53 9.10
N ARG A 69 -13.09 -0.18 9.80
CA ARG A 69 -13.15 0.72 10.96
C ARG A 69 -13.67 2.09 10.54
N ASP A 70 -13.19 2.65 9.43
CA ASP A 70 -13.66 3.93 8.90
C ASP A 70 -15.15 3.89 8.56
N SER A 71 -15.61 2.86 7.85
CA SER A 71 -17.02 2.69 7.50
C SER A 71 -17.93 2.63 8.74
N ILE A 72 -17.50 1.93 9.80
CA ILE A 72 -18.25 1.90 11.07
C ILE A 72 -18.32 3.29 11.68
N ILE A 73 -17.20 4.02 11.80
CA ILE A 73 -17.18 5.38 12.38
C ILE A 73 -18.08 6.32 11.56
N ASN A 74 -17.98 6.27 10.24
CA ASN A 74 -18.77 7.10 9.36
C ASN A 74 -20.27 6.80 9.50
N SER A 75 -20.66 5.53 9.58
CA SER A 75 -22.06 5.15 9.80
C SER A 75 -22.62 5.65 11.15
N LEU A 76 -21.82 5.59 12.22
CA LEU A 76 -22.22 6.08 13.54
C LEU A 76 -22.38 7.61 13.57
N LYS A 77 -21.49 8.33 12.88
CA LYS A 77 -21.60 9.79 12.70
C LYS A 77 -22.86 10.18 11.94
N ILE A 78 -23.18 9.50 10.84
CA ILE A 78 -24.39 9.74 10.06
C ILE A 78 -25.66 9.48 10.90
N ASN A 79 -25.63 8.45 11.73
CA ASN A 79 -26.76 8.05 12.57
C ASN A 79 -26.85 8.80 13.91
N ASN A 80 -26.03 9.84 14.14
CA ASN A 80 -25.94 10.60 15.40
C ASN A 80 -25.73 9.74 16.66
N ASN A 81 -25.17 8.53 16.51
CA ASN A 81 -24.85 7.66 17.64
C ASN A 81 -23.41 7.90 18.08
N LEU A 82 -23.24 8.76 19.10
CA LEU A 82 -21.94 9.24 19.56
C LEU A 82 -21.24 8.32 20.56
N GLU A 83 -21.88 7.24 21.01
CA GLU A 83 -21.25 6.27 21.92
C GLU A 83 -20.28 5.35 21.16
N LEU A 84 -19.07 5.85 20.94
CA LEU A 84 -17.98 5.10 20.32
C LEU A 84 -17.35 4.12 21.31
N ASN A 85 -17.78 2.86 21.28
CA ASN A 85 -17.08 1.81 22.02
C ASN A 85 -15.89 1.25 21.22
N PHE A 86 -14.73 1.90 21.39
CA PHE A 86 -13.50 1.52 20.69
C PHE A 86 -13.01 0.09 20.96
N SER A 87 -13.42 -0.54 22.08
CA SER A 87 -13.01 -1.91 22.41
C SER A 87 -13.66 -2.97 21.52
N LYS A 88 -14.85 -2.67 20.97
CA LYS A 88 -15.57 -3.53 20.03
C LYS A 88 -15.24 -3.24 18.57
N MET A 89 -14.43 -2.22 18.32
CA MET A 89 -14.07 -1.84 16.95
C MET A 89 -12.91 -2.68 16.43
N PRO A 90 -12.92 -3.06 15.13
CA PRO A 90 -11.75 -3.60 14.49
C PRO A 90 -10.55 -2.65 14.69
N ASN A 91 -9.40 -3.23 15.03
CA ASN A 91 -8.17 -2.49 15.29
C ASN A 91 -7.01 -3.13 14.52
N THR A 92 -6.20 -2.27 13.92
CA THR A 92 -5.00 -2.65 13.19
C THR A 92 -3.86 -1.72 13.58
N ARG A 93 -2.62 -2.20 13.44
CA ARG A 93 -1.43 -1.34 13.53
C ARG A 93 -1.16 -0.56 12.24
N PHE A 94 -1.79 -0.92 11.13
CA PHE A 94 -1.55 -0.34 9.80
C PHE A 94 -2.60 0.72 9.48
N LYS A 95 -2.57 1.84 10.22
CA LYS A 95 -3.52 2.96 10.07
C LYS A 95 -3.02 3.98 9.04
N TYR A 96 -2.53 3.47 7.92
CA TYR A 96 -1.98 4.27 6.84
C TYR A 96 -2.77 4.11 5.54
N VAL A 97 -2.66 5.12 4.68
CA VAL A 97 -3.05 5.07 3.27
C VAL A 97 -1.82 5.44 2.46
N ILE A 98 -1.45 4.59 1.51
CA ILE A 98 -0.36 4.85 0.56
C ILE A 98 -0.99 5.19 -0.77
N VAL A 99 -0.65 6.36 -1.31
CA VAL A 99 -1.14 6.84 -2.59
C VAL A 99 0.01 6.90 -3.57
N LYS A 100 -0.10 6.21 -4.70
CA LYS A 100 0.92 6.18 -5.77
C LYS A 100 0.39 6.88 -7.00
N GLU A 101 1.12 7.88 -7.48
CA GLU A 101 0.74 8.70 -8.63
C GLU A 101 2.00 9.37 -9.22
N ASN A 102 2.19 9.30 -10.54
CA ASN A 102 3.28 9.98 -11.25
C ASN A 102 4.68 9.79 -10.62
N ASN A 103 5.09 8.54 -10.38
CA ASN A 103 6.34 8.17 -9.71
C ASN A 103 6.54 8.78 -8.30
N THR A 104 5.47 9.24 -7.67
CA THR A 104 5.48 9.73 -6.29
C THR A 104 4.67 8.77 -5.42
N ILE A 105 5.23 8.44 -4.26
CA ILE A 105 4.54 7.73 -3.19
C ILE A 105 4.20 8.74 -2.11
N ASN A 106 2.92 8.95 -1.82
CA ASN A 106 2.46 9.75 -0.70
C ASN A 106 1.97 8.81 0.42
N TYR A 107 2.58 8.91 1.59
CA TYR A 107 2.27 8.11 2.76
C TYR A 107 1.49 8.94 3.77
N TYR A 108 0.29 8.52 4.12
CA TYR A 108 -0.56 9.16 5.14
C TYR A 108 -0.74 8.20 6.30
N GLU A 109 -0.51 8.63 7.53
CA GLU A 109 -0.79 7.79 8.71
C GLU A 109 -1.41 8.59 9.85
N SER A 110 -2.38 7.95 10.51
CA SER A 110 -3.00 8.43 11.74
C SER A 110 -2.50 7.62 12.94
N LEU A 111 -1.74 8.26 13.82
CA LEU A 111 -1.21 7.68 15.05
C LEU A 111 -1.69 8.48 16.26
N LEU A 112 -2.63 7.90 17.01
CA LEU A 112 -3.31 8.58 18.12
C LEU A 112 -3.94 9.91 17.66
N LYS A 113 -3.63 11.04 18.31
CA LYS A 113 -4.07 12.38 17.89
C LYS A 113 -3.31 12.94 16.67
N TYR A 114 -2.21 12.32 16.26
CA TYR A 114 -1.36 12.82 15.19
C TYR A 114 -1.76 12.29 13.83
N LYS A 115 -1.67 13.15 12.82
CA LYS A 115 -1.90 12.82 11.41
C LYS A 115 -0.72 13.33 10.60
N PHE A 116 0.07 12.40 10.09
CA PHE A 116 1.29 12.70 9.35
C PHE A 116 1.12 12.37 7.87
N ASN A 117 1.76 13.17 7.03
CA ASN A 117 2.01 12.82 5.65
C ASN A 117 3.48 13.07 5.30
N TYR A 118 4.06 12.22 4.46
CA TYR A 118 5.28 12.52 3.74
C TYR A 118 5.17 11.96 2.32
N ASN A 119 6.05 12.41 1.44
CA ASN A 119 6.19 11.85 0.10
C ASN A 119 7.62 11.37 -0.13
N GLU A 120 7.77 10.36 -0.98
CA GLU A 120 9.05 9.86 -1.47
C GLU A 120 8.94 9.51 -2.95
N GLU A 121 10.09 9.40 -3.61
CA GLU A 121 10.14 8.97 -5.01
C GLU A 121 9.92 7.46 -5.11
N SER A 122 9.18 7.05 -6.13
CA SER A 122 8.88 5.67 -6.46
C SER A 122 10.02 5.00 -7.25
N ALA A 123 11.23 5.04 -6.69
CA ALA A 123 12.45 4.59 -7.36
C ALA A 123 12.90 3.20 -6.88
N PHE A 124 12.23 2.14 -7.34
CA PHE A 124 12.69 0.76 -7.12
C PHE A 124 13.65 0.34 -8.24
N ASN A 125 14.91 0.09 -7.89
CA ASN A 125 15.91 -0.47 -8.80
C ASN A 125 15.71 -1.99 -8.95
N TRP A 126 14.70 -2.39 -9.70
CA TRP A 126 14.40 -3.81 -9.94
C TRP A 126 15.44 -4.47 -10.85
N GLN A 127 16.06 -5.54 -10.34
CA GLN A 127 16.78 -6.51 -11.15
C GLN A 127 15.81 -7.58 -11.64
N LEU A 128 15.47 -7.55 -12.92
CA LEU A 128 14.63 -8.58 -13.55
C LEU A 128 15.45 -9.86 -13.77
N LEU A 129 14.90 -11.00 -13.38
CA LEU A 129 15.53 -12.30 -13.52
C LEU A 129 14.77 -13.16 -14.53
N ASN A 130 15.47 -14.10 -15.19
CA ASN A 130 14.86 -14.99 -16.19
C ASN A 130 14.02 -16.12 -15.57
N GLU A 131 14.05 -16.26 -14.25
CA GLU A 131 13.24 -17.24 -13.52
C GLU A 131 11.76 -16.97 -13.73
N LYS A 132 11.05 -17.99 -14.22
CA LYS A 132 9.59 -17.99 -14.37
C LYS A 132 8.99 -19.10 -13.52
N THR A 133 7.84 -18.82 -12.95
CA THR A 133 7.07 -19.83 -12.22
C THR A 133 5.58 -19.56 -12.40
N LYS A 134 4.76 -20.59 -12.18
CA LYS A 134 3.31 -20.42 -12.13
C LYS A 134 2.90 -20.18 -10.69
N ILE A 135 2.26 -19.05 -10.41
CA ILE A 135 1.65 -18.73 -9.11
C ILE A 135 0.16 -18.62 -9.33
N ASP A 136 -0.61 -19.49 -8.68
CA ASP A 136 -2.03 -19.70 -8.95
C ASP A 136 -2.29 -19.92 -10.45
N ASN A 137 -2.93 -18.94 -11.11
CA ASN A 137 -3.28 -19.00 -12.52
C ASN A 137 -2.37 -18.16 -13.42
N PHE A 138 -1.33 -17.51 -12.87
CA PHE A 138 -0.49 -16.58 -13.61
C PHE A 138 0.91 -17.14 -13.84
N ILE A 139 1.44 -16.92 -15.04
CA ILE A 139 2.87 -17.04 -15.30
C ILE A 139 3.54 -15.77 -14.78
N CYS A 140 4.42 -15.97 -13.80
CA CYS A 140 5.13 -14.91 -13.13
C CYS A 140 6.63 -14.94 -13.47
N GLN A 141 7.22 -13.76 -13.54
CA GLN A 141 8.66 -13.54 -13.63
C GLN A 141 9.18 -12.98 -12.31
N LYS A 142 10.41 -13.38 -11.93
CA LYS A 142 11.05 -12.92 -10.71
C LYS A 142 11.77 -11.58 -10.91
N ALA A 143 11.67 -10.71 -9.92
CA ALA A 143 12.48 -9.51 -9.80
C ALA A 143 12.98 -9.33 -8.36
N VAL A 144 14.11 -8.65 -8.19
CA VAL A 144 14.71 -8.37 -6.88
C VAL A 144 15.03 -6.89 -6.76
N ALA A 145 14.78 -6.28 -5.60
CA ALA A 145 15.20 -4.92 -5.30
C ALA A 145 15.53 -4.76 -3.81
N ASN A 146 16.35 -3.75 -3.49
CA ASN A 146 16.60 -3.35 -2.11
C ASN A 146 15.74 -2.13 -1.76
N TYR A 147 15.01 -2.20 -0.66
CA TYR A 147 14.16 -1.11 -0.18
C TYR A 147 13.95 -1.20 1.33
N GLY A 148 13.99 -0.04 2.03
CA GLY A 148 13.74 0.03 3.47
C GLY A 148 14.70 -0.83 4.30
N GLY A 149 15.95 -0.99 3.85
CA GLY A 149 16.95 -1.84 4.52
C GLY A 149 16.72 -3.35 4.36
N ARG A 150 15.81 -3.78 3.46
CA ARG A 150 15.55 -5.20 3.15
C ARG A 150 15.80 -5.49 1.67
N THR A 151 16.11 -6.74 1.38
CA THR A 151 16.09 -7.28 0.01
C THR A 151 14.75 -7.96 -0.23
N TRP A 152 14.07 -7.55 -1.29
CA TRP A 152 12.73 -8.01 -1.65
C TRP A 152 12.78 -8.86 -2.92
N ILE A 153 12.07 -9.98 -2.91
CA ILE A 153 11.85 -10.85 -4.06
C ILE A 153 10.39 -10.68 -4.47
N ALA A 154 10.16 -10.16 -5.67
CA ALA A 154 8.85 -10.00 -6.27
C ALA A 154 8.65 -11.03 -7.39
N TRP A 155 7.44 -11.56 -7.49
CA TRP A 155 6.95 -12.33 -8.62
C TRP A 155 5.80 -11.56 -9.25
N TYR A 156 5.98 -11.13 -10.49
CA TYR A 156 5.01 -10.29 -11.21
C TYR A 156 4.56 -10.96 -12.51
N THR A 157 3.35 -10.63 -12.99
CA THR A 157 2.80 -11.17 -14.23
C THR A 157 2.52 -10.09 -15.26
N THR A 158 2.98 -10.29 -16.49
CA THR A 158 2.69 -9.42 -17.64
C THR A 158 1.26 -9.61 -18.17
N GLU A 159 0.56 -10.68 -17.75
CA GLU A 159 -0.82 -10.99 -18.18
C GLU A 159 -1.82 -9.93 -17.70
N ILE A 160 -1.49 -9.25 -16.60
CA ILE A 160 -2.24 -8.10 -16.08
C ILE A 160 -1.33 -6.88 -16.19
N PRO A 161 -1.53 -6.01 -17.21
CA PRO A 161 -0.64 -4.89 -17.51
C PRO A 161 -0.89 -3.70 -16.56
N ILE A 162 -0.80 -3.96 -15.25
CA ILE A 162 -0.91 -3.00 -14.16
C ILE A 162 0.46 -2.94 -13.49
N TYR A 163 1.14 -1.79 -13.57
CA TYR A 163 2.53 -1.66 -13.10
C TYR A 163 2.59 -1.29 -11.62
N ASP A 164 1.89 -2.08 -10.80
CA ASP A 164 1.65 -1.78 -9.40
C ASP A 164 1.67 -3.04 -8.52
N GLY A 165 1.60 -2.85 -7.21
CA GLY A 165 1.67 -3.92 -6.22
C GLY A 165 1.33 -3.48 -4.79
N PRO A 166 1.48 -4.38 -3.82
CA PRO A 166 1.14 -4.10 -2.44
C PRO A 166 2.15 -3.12 -1.82
N TYR A 167 1.73 -2.45 -0.75
CA TYR A 167 2.54 -1.46 -0.04
C TYR A 167 3.02 -0.37 -1.00
N LYS A 168 4.30 -0.05 -0.97
CA LYS A 168 4.93 0.97 -1.80
C LYS A 168 5.42 0.43 -3.15
N PHE A 169 5.49 -0.90 -3.30
CA PHE A 169 6.09 -1.54 -4.47
C PHE A 169 5.25 -1.33 -5.74
N ASN A 170 5.92 -0.90 -6.81
CA ASN A 170 5.37 -0.70 -8.15
C ASN A 170 6.50 -0.74 -9.20
N ASN A 171 6.20 -0.32 -10.44
CA ASN A 171 7.19 -0.14 -11.51
C ASN A 171 7.84 -1.44 -12.04
N LEU A 172 7.19 -2.59 -11.84
CA LEU A 172 7.45 -3.80 -12.61
C LEU A 172 6.56 -3.84 -13.86
N PRO A 173 6.99 -4.48 -14.96
CA PRO A 173 6.20 -4.56 -16.19
C PRO A 173 5.06 -5.58 -16.06
N GLY A 174 4.14 -5.34 -15.13
CA GLY A 174 3.03 -6.21 -14.79
C GLY A 174 2.69 -6.17 -13.30
N LEU A 175 1.57 -6.79 -12.93
CA LEU A 175 1.08 -6.79 -11.55
C LEU A 175 1.96 -7.67 -10.68
N ILE A 176 2.36 -7.15 -9.51
CA ILE A 176 3.05 -7.96 -8.48
C ILE A 176 2.05 -8.95 -7.89
N VAL A 177 2.21 -10.25 -8.17
CA VAL A 177 1.34 -11.32 -7.65
C VAL A 177 1.79 -11.75 -6.25
N LYS A 178 3.09 -11.76 -6.00
CA LYS A 178 3.67 -12.10 -4.71
C LYS A 178 4.93 -11.29 -4.47
N ILE A 179 5.16 -10.85 -3.24
CA ILE A 179 6.41 -10.22 -2.84
C ILE A 179 6.75 -10.54 -1.39
N SER A 180 8.00 -10.84 -1.11
CA SER A 180 8.49 -11.06 0.26
C SER A 180 9.91 -10.57 0.45
N ASP A 181 10.29 -10.24 1.69
CA ASP A 181 11.71 -10.06 1.98
C ASP A 181 12.42 -11.43 2.03
N THR A 182 13.73 -11.44 1.81
CA THR A 182 14.54 -12.67 1.77
C THR A 182 14.48 -13.50 3.04
N ASN A 183 14.17 -12.88 4.18
CA ASN A 183 14.03 -13.53 5.48
C ASN A 183 12.58 -13.95 5.79
N ASN A 184 11.63 -13.73 4.88
CA ASN A 184 10.20 -14.01 5.06
C ASN A 184 9.59 -13.37 6.32
N ASN A 185 10.12 -12.23 6.76
CA ASN A 185 9.53 -11.41 7.81
C ASN A 185 8.22 -10.75 7.37
N TYR A 186 8.11 -10.46 6.08
CA TYR A 186 6.99 -9.82 5.43
C TYR A 186 6.76 -10.49 4.07
N SER A 187 5.54 -10.96 3.84
CA SER A 187 5.11 -11.49 2.55
C SER A 187 3.71 -11.00 2.21
N PHE A 188 3.55 -10.43 1.03
CA PHE A 188 2.25 -10.14 0.43
C PHE A 188 1.96 -11.16 -0.67
N ASN A 189 0.76 -11.73 -0.64
CA ASN A 189 0.28 -12.67 -1.65
C ASN A 189 -1.05 -12.19 -2.19
N LEU A 190 -1.21 -12.16 -3.52
CA LEU A 190 -2.46 -11.83 -4.19
C LEU A 190 -3.58 -12.78 -3.74
N ILE A 191 -4.75 -12.23 -3.43
CA ILE A 191 -5.97 -12.97 -3.07
C ILE A 191 -6.97 -12.92 -4.22
N SER A 192 -7.28 -11.72 -4.71
CA SER A 192 -8.32 -11.53 -5.72
C SER A 192 -8.15 -10.23 -6.48
N ILE A 193 -8.74 -10.18 -7.67
CA ILE A 193 -8.80 -9.01 -8.54
C ILE A 193 -10.25 -8.82 -8.96
N ARG A 194 -10.79 -7.62 -8.74
CA ARG A 194 -12.10 -7.21 -9.25
C ARG A 194 -11.94 -5.99 -10.15
N LYS A 195 -12.73 -5.94 -11.22
CA LYS A 195 -12.80 -4.83 -12.17
C LYS A 195 -14.06 -4.01 -11.93
N ASP A 196 -14.06 -2.78 -12.43
CA ASP A 196 -15.22 -1.89 -12.48
C ASP A 196 -15.79 -1.59 -11.08
N VAL A 197 -14.90 -1.45 -10.09
CA VAL A 197 -15.26 -1.16 -8.70
C VAL A 197 -15.33 0.35 -8.44
N ILE A 198 -16.35 0.76 -7.70
CA ILE A 198 -16.49 2.14 -7.20
C ILE A 198 -15.82 2.23 -5.83
N ILE A 199 -14.95 3.23 -5.68
CA ILE A 199 -14.29 3.54 -4.41
C ILE A 199 -15.24 4.42 -3.58
N ASP A 200 -15.80 3.87 -2.50
CA ASP A 200 -16.56 4.65 -1.51
C ASP A 200 -16.07 4.37 -0.09
N ASN A 201 -15.01 5.07 0.29
CA ASN A 201 -14.53 5.11 1.66
C ASN A 201 -14.00 6.51 1.97
N THR A 202 -14.18 7.00 3.21
CA THR A 202 -13.81 8.39 3.52
C THR A 202 -12.30 8.57 3.56
N VAL A 203 -11.53 7.51 3.78
CA VAL A 203 -10.05 7.56 3.80
C VAL A 203 -9.42 7.81 2.43
N PHE A 204 -10.19 7.74 1.34
CA PHE A 204 -9.74 8.04 -0.02
C PHE A 204 -10.22 9.40 -0.53
N LYS A 205 -10.90 10.19 0.31
CA LYS A 205 -11.45 11.51 -0.06
C LYS A 205 -10.47 12.63 0.30
N GLU A 206 -10.52 13.72 -0.44
CA GLU A 206 -9.63 14.88 -0.26
C GLU A 206 -9.61 15.43 1.17
N ASN A 207 -10.77 15.47 1.83
CA ASN A 207 -10.89 15.87 3.23
C ASN A 207 -10.06 15.00 4.19
N TYR A 208 -9.87 13.71 3.88
CA TYR A 208 -9.00 12.84 4.67
C TYR A 208 -7.52 13.19 4.45
N PHE A 209 -7.11 13.57 3.26
CA PHE A 209 -5.71 13.94 2.99
C PHE A 209 -5.36 15.30 3.57
N ASN A 210 -6.24 16.30 3.45
CA ASN A 210 -6.00 17.68 3.89
C ASN A 210 -5.81 17.87 5.41
N GLN A 211 -6.25 16.90 6.22
CA GLN A 211 -6.06 16.90 7.67
C GLN A 211 -4.69 16.35 8.12
N HIS A 212 -3.84 15.87 7.21
CA HIS A 212 -2.51 15.34 7.56
C HIS A 212 -1.44 16.42 7.43
N LYS A 213 -0.60 16.55 8.45
CA LYS A 213 0.53 17.48 8.45
C LYS A 213 1.67 16.88 7.62
N LYS A 214 2.10 17.61 6.59
CA LYS A 214 3.29 17.25 5.81
C LYS A 214 4.56 17.41 6.64
N ILE A 215 5.37 16.36 6.68
CA ILE A 215 6.69 16.29 7.32
C ILE A 215 7.64 15.49 6.41
N THR A 216 8.93 15.49 6.71
CA THR A 216 9.90 14.61 6.04
C THR A 216 9.76 13.16 6.54
N LYS A 217 10.23 12.20 5.73
CA LYS A 217 10.27 10.77 6.12
C LYS A 217 11.11 10.53 7.38
N GLU A 218 12.22 11.26 7.53
CA GLU A 218 13.08 11.19 8.72
C GLU A 218 12.37 11.71 9.98
N GLU A 219 11.72 12.86 9.90
CA GLU A 219 10.91 13.41 10.99
C GLU A 219 9.77 12.47 11.36
N TYR A 220 9.17 11.81 10.37
CA TYR A 220 8.13 10.82 10.59
C TYR A 220 8.63 9.65 11.44
N PHE A 221 9.76 9.03 11.09
CA PHE A 221 10.32 7.94 11.89
C PHE A 221 10.70 8.39 13.31
N LYS A 222 11.29 9.59 13.45
CA LYS A 222 11.58 10.19 14.76
C LYS A 222 10.31 10.37 15.59
N ALA A 223 9.25 10.90 14.99
CA ALA A 223 7.97 11.11 15.66
C ALA A 223 7.33 9.79 16.12
N VAL A 224 7.32 8.77 15.25
CA VAL A 224 6.78 7.44 15.59
C VAL A 224 7.57 6.80 16.74
N ASN A 225 8.90 6.88 16.71
CA ASN A 225 9.74 6.35 17.79
C ASN A 225 9.46 7.05 19.12
N ASN A 226 9.43 8.39 19.13
CA ASN A 226 9.12 9.17 20.32
C ASN A 226 7.73 8.85 20.89
N ILE A 227 6.73 8.66 20.02
CA ILE A 227 5.37 8.27 20.42
C ILE A 227 5.38 6.88 21.05
N ASN A 228 6.10 5.92 20.45
CA ASN A 228 6.18 4.55 20.95
C ASN A 228 6.89 4.48 22.31
N GLU A 229 7.97 5.23 22.51
CA GLU A 229 8.69 5.31 23.79
C GLU A 229 7.82 5.91 24.91
N ASN A 230 6.98 6.90 24.56
CA ASN A 230 6.11 7.62 25.49
C ASN A 230 4.63 7.20 25.40
N ILE A 231 4.35 5.97 24.92
CA ILE A 231 3.01 5.56 24.48
C ILE A 231 1.90 5.80 25.51
N ILE A 232 2.18 5.61 26.81
CA ILE A 232 1.17 5.80 27.86
C ILE A 232 0.79 7.27 27.98
N ASN A 233 1.76 8.18 27.97
CA ASN A 233 1.52 9.61 28.03
C ASN A 233 0.83 10.10 26.76
N GLU A 234 1.23 9.58 25.59
CA GLU A 234 0.62 9.95 24.32
C GLU A 234 -0.82 9.45 24.18
N MET A 235 -1.13 8.26 24.71
CA MET A 235 -2.49 7.74 24.80
C MET A 235 -3.36 8.64 25.68
N SER A 236 -2.89 8.99 26.88
CA SER A 236 -3.57 9.93 27.78
C SER A 236 -3.79 11.30 27.15
N ALA A 237 -2.75 11.86 26.52
CA ALA A 237 -2.82 13.15 25.83
C ALA A 237 -3.70 13.11 24.56
N SER A 238 -4.11 11.92 24.12
CA SER A 238 -5.06 11.70 23.01
C SER A 238 -6.46 11.31 23.51
N GLY A 239 -6.71 11.42 24.82
CA GLY A 239 -8.02 11.16 25.43
C GLY A 239 -8.29 9.70 25.78
N PHE A 240 -7.28 8.82 25.76
CA PHE A 240 -7.43 7.42 26.17
C PHE A 240 -6.93 7.20 27.60
N THR A 241 -7.72 6.53 28.42
CA THR A 241 -7.27 6.09 29.75
C THR A 241 -6.74 4.65 29.67
N VAL A 242 -5.54 4.42 30.18
CA VAL A 242 -4.97 3.07 30.34
C VAL A 242 -5.03 2.71 31.82
N ALA A 243 -5.75 1.63 32.13
CA ALA A 243 -5.82 1.13 33.50
C ALA A 243 -4.42 0.74 34.01
N PRO A 244 -4.04 1.02 35.27
CA PRO A 244 -2.70 0.78 35.80
C PRO A 244 -2.17 -0.64 35.54
N GLU A 245 -3.01 -1.66 35.71
CA GLU A 245 -2.70 -3.06 35.49
C GLU A 245 -2.43 -3.41 34.01
N SER A 246 -2.89 -2.57 33.08
CA SER A 246 -2.70 -2.74 31.64
C SER A 246 -1.45 -2.03 31.10
N VAL A 247 -0.80 -1.16 31.89
CA VAL A 247 0.33 -0.33 31.44
C VAL A 247 1.48 -1.16 30.90
N GLU A 248 1.94 -2.17 31.64
CA GLU A 248 3.08 -2.98 31.19
C GLU A 248 2.74 -3.84 29.97
N LYS A 249 1.50 -4.32 29.87
CA LYS A 249 1.02 -5.04 28.68
C LYS A 249 1.05 -4.16 27.44
N VAL A 250 0.63 -2.89 27.56
CA VAL A 250 0.70 -1.91 26.45
C VAL A 250 2.15 -1.67 26.04
N LYS A 251 3.04 -1.37 27.01
CA LYS A 251 4.47 -1.15 26.73
C LYS A 251 5.13 -2.38 26.09
N SER A 252 4.88 -3.57 26.61
CA SER A 252 5.37 -4.83 26.05
C SER A 252 4.89 -5.04 24.61
N ASN A 253 3.60 -4.78 24.33
CA ASN A 253 3.06 -4.88 22.97
C ASN A 253 3.71 -3.91 21.97
N ILE A 254 4.17 -2.74 22.43
CA ILE A 254 4.92 -1.80 21.59
C ILE A 254 6.36 -2.29 21.38
N ARG A 255 7.05 -2.74 22.44
CA ARG A 255 8.41 -3.30 22.35
C ARG A 255 8.50 -4.51 21.41
N ARG A 256 7.47 -5.37 21.40
CA ARG A 256 7.34 -6.51 20.48
C ARG A 256 7.05 -6.13 19.02
N ARG A 257 7.07 -4.84 18.66
CA ARG A 257 7.01 -4.35 17.27
C ARG A 257 8.41 -3.94 16.81
N ASN A 258 9.41 -4.76 17.12
CA ASN A 258 10.82 -4.53 16.83
C ASN A 258 11.23 -4.86 15.38
N ASN A 259 10.30 -5.40 14.57
CA ASN A 259 10.55 -5.78 13.18
C ASN A 259 9.67 -4.93 12.25
N PRO A 260 9.99 -3.65 12.00
CA PRO A 260 9.22 -2.81 11.08
C PRO A 260 9.48 -3.20 9.61
N ILE A 261 8.52 -2.94 8.72
CA ILE A 261 8.66 -3.26 7.29
C ILE A 261 9.84 -2.50 6.65
N GLU A 262 10.06 -1.25 7.05
CA GLU A 262 11.25 -0.46 6.72
C GLU A 262 12.13 -0.34 7.97
N LEU A 263 13.39 -0.75 7.85
CA LEU A 263 14.40 -0.70 8.91
C LEU A 263 15.15 0.64 8.98
N LYS A 264 15.05 1.46 7.92
CA LYS A 264 15.76 2.73 7.73
C LYS A 264 14.90 3.68 6.89
#